data_AF-A0A087NJ58-F1
#
_entry.id   AF-A0A087NJ58-F1
#
_cell.length_a   1.000
_cell.length_b   1.000
_cell.length_c   1.000
_cell.angle_alpha   90.00
_cell.angle_beta   90.00
_cell.angle_gamma   90.00
#
_symmetry.space_group_name_H-M   'P 1'
#
loop_
_entity.id
_entity.type
_entity.pdbx_description
1 polymer ?
#
loop_
_entity_poly.entity_id
_entity_poly.type
_entity_poly.pdbx_seq_one_letter_code
_entity_poly.pdbx_strand_id
1 'polypeptide(L)'
;MMRETYRRAIWAQVRATGADQLTDHGGSASAPVTFFRTHDLAFRIRRLRFLARRLAETLERESAVEAVEVQAMHDAIYAALALYAECEDADFHGPAVIAAARQVPTDAAAALEAVAQARNLQARDDSADALLAEAFAALPKAARRTMLLAYLGFPFTDIATLPLLQGDTLDEYDPVKVDRISPEDCSAIRAGGAQATLKGIEFNNFGAFFSRAYRENDYLWGRLHGVERLLDIVNSAIPTASRLSPDRVHAYRRSAFLAILDEEESRLPHVAELIASLLEEIG
;
A
#
# COMPACT_ATOMS: atom_id res chain seq x y z
N MET A 1 1.76 -34.39 -10.87
CA MET A 1 1.47 -35.01 -12.18
C MET A 1 0.26 -34.36 -12.87
N MET A 2 -0.90 -34.21 -12.20
CA MET A 2 -2.10 -33.58 -12.78
C MET A 2 -1.92 -32.11 -13.24
N ARG A 3 -1.32 -31.26 -12.40
CA ARG A 3 -1.05 -29.83 -12.72
C ARG A 3 -0.18 -29.66 -13.98
N GLU A 4 0.80 -30.53 -14.16
CA GLU A 4 1.70 -30.54 -15.34
C GLU A 4 0.92 -30.89 -16.61
N THR A 5 0.05 -31.89 -16.55
CA THR A 5 -0.81 -32.29 -17.68
C THR A 5 -1.73 -31.15 -18.11
N TYR A 6 -2.38 -30.49 -17.15
CA TYR A 6 -3.27 -29.35 -17.41
C TYR A 6 -2.51 -28.20 -18.07
N ARG A 7 -1.36 -27.83 -17.49
CA ARG A 7 -0.51 -26.78 -18.06
C ARG A 7 -0.08 -27.12 -19.49
N ARG A 8 0.33 -28.35 -19.77
CA ARG A 8 0.72 -28.78 -21.13
C ARG A 8 -0.43 -28.67 -22.12
N ALA A 9 -1.65 -29.09 -21.75
CA ALA A 9 -2.82 -29.00 -22.61
C ALA A 9 -3.21 -27.54 -22.91
N ILE A 10 -3.20 -26.67 -21.91
CA ILE A 10 -3.46 -25.22 -22.09
C ILE A 10 -2.41 -24.61 -23.02
N TRP A 11 -1.13 -24.86 -22.79
CA TRP A 11 -0.06 -24.34 -23.66
C TRP A 11 -0.08 -24.90 -25.08
N ALA A 12 -0.56 -26.14 -25.27
CA ALA A 12 -0.76 -26.69 -26.59
C ALA A 12 -1.88 -25.92 -27.32
N GLN A 13 -2.97 -25.61 -26.63
CA GLN A 13 -4.07 -24.83 -27.19
C GLN A 13 -3.67 -23.39 -27.53
N VAL A 14 -2.98 -22.69 -26.62
CA VAL A 14 -2.46 -21.32 -26.85
C VAL A 14 -1.57 -21.27 -28.09
N ARG A 15 -0.72 -22.30 -28.27
CA ARG A 15 0.13 -22.46 -29.47
C ARG A 15 -0.67 -22.76 -30.73
N ALA A 16 -1.69 -23.62 -30.63
CA ALA A 16 -2.54 -23.96 -31.77
C ALA A 16 -3.29 -22.74 -32.31
N THR A 17 -3.64 -21.78 -31.45
CA THR A 17 -4.27 -20.51 -31.85
C THR A 17 -3.27 -19.43 -32.27
N GLY A 18 -1.95 -19.68 -32.17
CA GLY A 18 -0.89 -18.71 -32.43
C GLY A 18 -0.85 -17.55 -31.43
N ALA A 19 -1.44 -17.72 -30.24
CA ALA A 19 -1.51 -16.67 -29.23
C ALA A 19 -0.17 -16.42 -28.52
N ASP A 20 0.81 -17.31 -28.68
CA ASP A 20 2.18 -17.16 -28.20
C ASP A 20 3.15 -16.52 -29.22
N GLN A 21 2.67 -16.19 -30.42
CA GLN A 21 3.51 -15.70 -31.51
C GLN A 21 3.25 -14.21 -31.79
N LEU A 22 4.20 -13.37 -31.38
CA LEU A 22 4.25 -11.97 -31.82
C LEU A 22 4.85 -11.92 -33.23
N THR A 23 4.10 -11.38 -34.19
CA THR A 23 4.57 -11.17 -35.56
C THR A 23 4.70 -9.68 -35.85
N ASP A 24 5.66 -9.30 -36.70
CA ASP A 24 5.97 -7.89 -37.05
C ASP A 24 4.79 -7.12 -37.67
N HIS A 25 3.74 -7.82 -38.09
CA HIS A 25 2.53 -7.26 -38.72
C HIS A 25 1.26 -7.42 -37.86
N GLY A 26 1.41 -7.72 -36.57
CA GLY A 26 0.30 -7.92 -35.66
C GLY A 26 -0.43 -6.61 -35.32
N GLY A 27 -1.48 -6.28 -36.08
CA GLY A 27 -2.43 -5.24 -35.70
C GLY A 27 -3.25 -5.60 -34.45
N SER A 28 -4.18 -4.72 -34.07
CA SER A 28 -5.07 -4.88 -32.90
C SER A 28 -5.97 -6.12 -32.92
N ALA A 29 -5.97 -6.90 -34.02
CA ALA A 29 -6.72 -8.13 -34.20
C ALA A 29 -5.84 -9.39 -34.22
N SER A 30 -4.55 -9.28 -33.89
CA SER A 30 -3.65 -10.44 -33.82
C SER A 30 -4.04 -11.41 -32.69
N ALA A 31 -3.72 -12.69 -32.87
CA ALA A 31 -4.08 -13.74 -31.90
C ALA A 31 -3.56 -13.46 -30.47
N PRO A 32 -2.32 -12.98 -30.25
CA PRO A 32 -1.87 -12.59 -28.91
C PRO A 32 -2.70 -11.46 -28.31
N VAL A 33 -3.00 -10.41 -29.08
CA VAL A 33 -3.80 -9.26 -28.60
C VAL A 33 -5.20 -9.71 -28.19
N THR A 34 -5.85 -10.53 -29.03
CA THR A 34 -7.17 -11.09 -28.70
C THR A 34 -7.10 -11.95 -27.45
N PHE A 35 -6.08 -12.80 -27.30
CA PHE A 35 -5.91 -13.63 -26.11
C PHE A 35 -5.78 -12.80 -24.83
N PHE A 36 -4.93 -11.77 -24.80
CA PHE A 36 -4.77 -10.92 -23.62
C PHE A 36 -6.00 -10.05 -23.34
N ARG A 37 -6.69 -9.55 -24.38
CA ARG A 37 -7.99 -8.88 -24.19
C ARG A 37 -9.01 -9.81 -23.54
N THR A 38 -9.05 -11.07 -23.93
CA THR A 38 -10.02 -12.03 -23.39
C THR A 38 -9.66 -12.53 -21.99
N HIS A 39 -8.37 -12.68 -21.67
CA HIS A 39 -7.95 -13.44 -20.48
C HIS A 39 -7.12 -12.69 -19.45
N ASP A 40 -6.51 -11.54 -19.77
CA ASP A 40 -5.54 -10.86 -18.89
C ASP A 40 -6.20 -10.03 -17.78
N LEU A 41 -6.80 -10.74 -16.84
CA LEU A 41 -7.42 -10.15 -15.64
C LEU A 41 -6.38 -9.42 -14.78
N ALA A 42 -5.21 -10.04 -14.59
CA ALA A 42 -4.18 -9.52 -13.70
C ALA A 42 -3.62 -8.17 -14.17
N PHE A 43 -3.43 -7.98 -15.49
CA PHE A 43 -3.05 -6.68 -16.04
C PHE A 43 -4.03 -5.56 -15.70
N ARG A 44 -5.35 -5.83 -15.79
CA ARG A 44 -6.41 -4.84 -15.46
C ARG A 44 -6.36 -4.45 -13.99
N ILE A 45 -6.19 -5.43 -13.11
CA ILE A 45 -6.11 -5.23 -11.66
C ILE A 45 -4.86 -4.43 -11.30
N ARG A 46 -3.67 -4.82 -11.81
CA ARG A 46 -2.43 -4.07 -11.59
C ARG A 46 -2.53 -2.63 -12.09
N ARG A 47 -3.15 -2.40 -13.26
CA ARG A 47 -3.38 -1.04 -13.79
C ARG A 47 -4.17 -0.16 -12.84
N LEU A 48 -5.26 -0.69 -12.28
CA LEU A 48 -6.13 0.07 -11.39
C LEU A 48 -5.49 0.29 -10.02
N ARG A 49 -4.77 -0.70 -9.48
CA ARG A 49 -3.98 -0.53 -8.24
C ARG A 49 -2.87 0.51 -8.44
N PHE A 50 -2.19 0.49 -9.59
CA PHE A 50 -1.25 1.53 -9.97
C PHE A 50 -1.90 2.91 -10.06
N LEU A 51 -3.09 3.01 -10.63
CA LEU A 51 -3.82 4.27 -10.70
C LEU A 51 -4.21 4.78 -9.30
N ALA A 52 -4.69 3.90 -8.41
CA ALA A 52 -5.02 4.24 -7.03
C ALA A 52 -3.79 4.79 -6.28
N ARG A 53 -2.63 4.14 -6.41
CA ARG A 53 -1.40 4.64 -5.80
C ARG A 53 -0.96 5.98 -6.37
N ARG A 54 -1.04 6.15 -7.70
CA ARG A 54 -0.70 7.43 -8.34
C ARG A 54 -1.61 8.57 -7.86
N LEU A 55 -2.89 8.28 -7.61
CA LEU A 55 -3.81 9.24 -6.99
C LEU A 55 -3.33 9.66 -5.60
N ALA A 56 -3.05 8.67 -4.73
CA ALA A 56 -2.59 8.90 -3.37
C ALA A 56 -1.23 9.60 -3.29
N GLU A 57 -0.35 9.36 -4.24
CA GLU A 57 0.99 9.95 -4.26
C GLU A 57 1.05 11.37 -4.80
N THR A 58 0.05 11.76 -5.60
CA THR A 58 0.02 13.05 -6.28
C THR A 58 -1.13 13.90 -5.75
N LEU A 59 -2.37 13.60 -6.16
CA LEU A 59 -3.51 14.46 -5.90
C LEU A 59 -3.92 14.51 -4.42
N GLU A 60 -3.79 13.41 -3.66
CA GLU A 60 -4.12 13.43 -2.22
C GLU A 60 -3.08 14.18 -1.38
N ARG A 61 -1.84 14.31 -1.89
CA ARG A 61 -0.77 15.06 -1.21
C ARG A 61 -0.78 16.52 -1.59
N GLU A 62 -1.12 16.84 -2.84
CA GLU A 62 -1.17 18.19 -3.39
C GLU A 62 -2.48 18.88 -2.97
N SER A 63 -2.40 19.99 -2.23
CA SER A 63 -3.58 20.75 -1.77
C SER A 63 -4.25 21.59 -2.88
N ALA A 64 -3.93 21.32 -4.15
CA ALA A 64 -4.34 22.12 -5.30
C ALA A 64 -5.62 21.59 -5.98
N VAL A 65 -6.13 20.44 -5.54
CA VAL A 65 -7.37 19.82 -6.05
C VAL A 65 -8.37 19.73 -4.91
N GLU A 66 -9.64 19.97 -5.21
CA GLU A 66 -10.69 19.88 -4.21
C GLU A 66 -10.85 18.44 -3.71
N ALA A 67 -10.99 18.27 -2.38
CA ALA A 67 -11.09 16.94 -1.77
C ALA A 67 -12.23 16.09 -2.37
N VAL A 68 -13.32 16.73 -2.80
CA VAL A 68 -14.47 16.06 -3.42
C VAL A 68 -14.12 15.46 -4.79
N GLU A 69 -13.30 16.14 -5.59
CA GLU A 69 -12.89 15.67 -6.91
C GLU A 69 -11.90 14.49 -6.79
N VAL A 70 -10.98 14.58 -5.82
CA VAL A 70 -10.06 13.48 -5.50
C VAL A 70 -10.82 12.26 -5.00
N GLN A 71 -11.80 12.45 -4.11
CA GLN A 71 -12.64 11.36 -3.61
C GLN A 71 -13.46 10.72 -4.73
N ALA A 72 -14.03 11.50 -5.65
CA ALA A 72 -14.77 10.95 -6.79
C ALA A 72 -13.87 10.09 -7.70
N MET A 73 -12.62 10.52 -7.94
CA MET A 73 -11.64 9.71 -8.68
C MET A 73 -11.26 8.44 -7.93
N HIS A 74 -11.04 8.54 -6.62
CA HIS A 74 -10.77 7.38 -5.75
C HIS A 74 -11.91 6.35 -5.87
N ASP A 75 -13.16 6.79 -5.67
CA ASP A 75 -14.34 5.93 -5.71
C ASP A 75 -14.52 5.26 -7.08
N ALA A 76 -14.28 6.00 -8.18
CA ALA A 76 -14.32 5.43 -9.52
C ALA A 76 -13.26 4.35 -9.75
N ILE A 77 -12.03 4.53 -9.25
CA ILE A 77 -10.97 3.52 -9.36
C ILE A 77 -11.35 2.24 -8.60
N TYR A 78 -11.85 2.37 -7.36
CA TYR A 78 -12.23 1.21 -6.57
C TYR A 78 -13.50 0.52 -7.08
N ALA A 79 -14.47 1.28 -7.58
CA ALA A 79 -15.64 0.73 -8.27
C ALA A 79 -15.23 -0.05 -9.52
N ALA A 80 -14.32 0.49 -10.33
CA ALA A 80 -13.76 -0.23 -11.48
C ALA A 80 -12.96 -1.47 -11.05
N LEU A 81 -12.19 -1.39 -9.95
CA LEU A 81 -11.40 -2.51 -9.44
C LEU A 81 -12.28 -3.67 -8.98
N ALA A 82 -13.41 -3.37 -8.34
CA ALA A 82 -14.38 -4.36 -7.89
C ALA A 82 -14.90 -5.24 -9.04
N LEU A 83 -15.14 -4.66 -10.22
CA LEU A 83 -15.58 -5.40 -11.42
C LEU A 83 -14.63 -6.55 -11.79
N TYR A 84 -13.34 -6.38 -11.52
CA TYR A 84 -12.29 -7.35 -11.84
C TYR A 84 -11.95 -8.25 -10.65
N ALA A 85 -11.87 -7.70 -9.43
CA ALA A 85 -11.50 -8.45 -8.23
C ALA A 85 -12.45 -9.64 -7.97
N GLU A 86 -13.74 -9.46 -8.27
CA GLU A 86 -14.72 -10.57 -8.21
C GLU A 86 -14.32 -11.77 -9.07
N CYS A 87 -13.60 -11.56 -10.18
CA CYS A 87 -13.19 -12.62 -11.11
C CYS A 87 -11.94 -13.39 -10.66
N GLU A 88 -11.25 -12.94 -9.60
CA GLU A 88 -10.09 -13.62 -9.03
C GLU A 88 -10.48 -14.78 -8.11
N ASP A 89 -11.66 -14.68 -7.48
CA ASP A 89 -12.13 -15.69 -6.55
C ASP A 89 -12.47 -17.01 -7.27
N ALA A 90 -12.11 -18.14 -6.67
CA ALA A 90 -12.49 -19.45 -7.18
C ALA A 90 -14.02 -19.62 -7.18
N ASP A 91 -14.71 -19.01 -6.23
CA ASP A 91 -16.16 -19.10 -6.06
C ASP A 91 -16.94 -18.35 -7.16
N PHE A 92 -16.28 -17.43 -7.88
CA PHE A 92 -16.85 -16.78 -9.06
C PHE A 92 -17.15 -17.78 -10.20
N HIS A 93 -16.35 -18.84 -10.29
CA HIS A 93 -16.44 -19.79 -11.39
C HIS A 93 -17.50 -20.86 -11.11
N GLY A 94 -18.68 -20.66 -11.71
CA GLY A 94 -19.83 -21.57 -11.55
C GLY A 94 -19.63 -22.99 -12.11
N PRO A 95 -20.64 -23.87 -11.93
CA PRO A 95 -20.54 -25.30 -12.26
C PRO A 95 -20.13 -25.61 -13.70
N ALA A 96 -20.55 -24.78 -14.66
CA ALA A 96 -20.20 -24.94 -16.08
C ALA A 96 -18.70 -24.76 -16.33
N VAL A 97 -18.08 -23.74 -15.72
CA VAL A 97 -16.64 -23.49 -15.81
C VAL A 97 -15.86 -24.62 -15.13
N ILE A 98 -16.32 -25.06 -13.96
CA ILE A 98 -15.71 -26.19 -13.24
C ILE A 98 -15.77 -27.48 -14.08
N ALA A 99 -16.91 -27.74 -14.72
CA ALA A 99 -17.07 -28.91 -15.59
C ALA A 99 -16.12 -28.86 -16.80
N ALA A 100 -16.02 -27.71 -17.46
CA ALA A 100 -15.09 -27.51 -18.57
C ALA A 100 -13.62 -27.63 -18.12
N ALA A 101 -13.27 -27.06 -16.96
CA ALA A 101 -11.92 -27.14 -16.39
C ALA A 101 -11.47 -28.59 -16.13
N ARG A 102 -12.38 -29.48 -15.72
CA ARG A 102 -12.07 -30.92 -15.53
C ARG A 102 -11.69 -31.63 -16.83
N GLN A 103 -12.11 -31.09 -17.98
CA GLN A 103 -11.86 -31.65 -19.31
C GLN A 103 -10.64 -31.05 -20.01
N VAL A 104 -9.88 -30.16 -19.35
CA VAL A 104 -8.68 -29.52 -19.93
C VAL A 104 -7.71 -30.50 -20.62
N PRO A 105 -7.40 -31.70 -20.09
CA PRO A 105 -6.49 -32.63 -20.77
C PRO A 105 -6.94 -33.06 -22.17
N THR A 106 -8.25 -33.03 -22.46
CA THR A 106 -8.83 -33.44 -23.75
C THR A 106 -9.40 -32.28 -24.55
N ASP A 107 -9.84 -31.21 -23.88
CA ASP A 107 -10.46 -30.03 -24.50
C ASP A 107 -10.12 -28.75 -23.72
N ALA A 108 -8.87 -28.30 -23.86
CA ALA A 108 -8.42 -27.05 -23.27
C ALA A 108 -9.09 -25.82 -23.91
N ALA A 109 -9.57 -25.92 -25.15
CA ALA A 109 -10.25 -24.84 -25.86
C ALA A 109 -11.58 -24.51 -25.18
N ALA A 110 -12.43 -25.51 -24.92
CA ALA A 110 -13.70 -25.31 -24.23
C ALA A 110 -13.52 -24.76 -22.80
N ALA A 111 -12.45 -25.19 -22.10
CA ALA A 111 -12.13 -24.66 -20.77
C ALA A 111 -11.74 -23.18 -20.80
N LEU A 112 -10.88 -22.77 -21.74
CA LEU A 112 -10.51 -21.35 -21.92
C LEU A 112 -11.73 -20.51 -22.30
N GLU A 113 -12.56 -20.98 -23.24
CA GLU A 113 -13.78 -20.30 -23.65
C GLU A 113 -14.78 -20.16 -22.50
N ALA A 114 -14.97 -21.20 -21.68
CA ALA A 114 -15.85 -21.13 -20.52
C ALA A 114 -15.37 -20.07 -19.50
N VAL A 115 -14.06 -19.97 -19.26
CA VAL A 115 -13.48 -18.92 -18.41
C VAL A 115 -13.67 -17.54 -19.05
N ALA A 116 -13.46 -17.41 -20.37
CA ALA A 116 -13.64 -16.17 -21.10
C ALA A 116 -15.09 -15.66 -21.00
N GLN A 117 -16.07 -16.53 -21.22
CA GLN A 117 -17.49 -16.19 -21.12
C GLN A 117 -17.90 -15.81 -19.70
N ALA A 118 -17.44 -16.57 -18.69
CA ALA A 118 -17.74 -16.25 -17.30
C ALA A 118 -17.17 -14.88 -16.89
N ARG A 119 -15.90 -14.62 -17.24
CA ARG A 119 -15.23 -13.35 -16.92
C ARG A 119 -15.69 -12.19 -17.77
N ASN A 120 -16.11 -12.41 -19.01
CA ASN A 120 -16.54 -11.40 -19.99
C ASN A 120 -15.78 -10.07 -19.84
N LEU A 121 -14.45 -10.14 -19.93
CA LEU A 121 -13.58 -9.01 -19.56
C LEU A 121 -13.86 -7.78 -20.42
N GLN A 122 -14.26 -7.95 -21.68
CA GLN A 122 -14.61 -6.84 -22.56
C GLN A 122 -15.79 -6.01 -22.02
N ALA A 123 -16.87 -6.65 -21.57
CA ALA A 123 -18.01 -5.92 -21.01
C ALA A 123 -17.65 -5.20 -19.68
N ARG A 124 -16.73 -5.80 -18.91
CA ARG A 124 -16.18 -5.18 -17.70
C ARG A 124 -15.26 -4.01 -18.03
N ASP A 125 -14.46 -4.13 -19.10
CA ASP A 125 -13.64 -3.05 -19.64
C ASP A 125 -14.50 -1.85 -20.02
N ASP A 126 -15.57 -2.08 -20.78
CA ASP A 126 -16.49 -1.02 -21.19
C ASP A 126 -17.12 -0.31 -19.98
N SER A 127 -17.49 -1.07 -18.95
CA SER A 127 -18.06 -0.54 -17.69
C SER A 127 -17.02 0.25 -16.88
N ALA A 128 -15.80 -0.28 -16.76
CA ALA A 128 -14.71 0.39 -16.07
C ALA A 128 -14.27 1.67 -16.79
N ASP A 129 -14.17 1.64 -18.12
CA ASP A 129 -13.80 2.79 -18.94
C ASP A 129 -14.85 3.90 -18.82
N ALA A 130 -16.15 3.57 -18.74
CA ALA A 130 -17.19 4.56 -18.50
C ALA A 130 -17.04 5.26 -17.13
N LEU A 131 -16.86 4.49 -16.05
CA LEU A 131 -16.63 5.01 -14.69
C LEU A 131 -15.40 5.93 -14.63
N LEU A 132 -14.29 5.45 -15.19
CA LEU A 132 -13.04 6.20 -15.19
C LEU A 132 -13.12 7.45 -16.06
N ALA A 133 -13.73 7.37 -17.24
CA ALA A 133 -13.86 8.51 -18.15
C ALA A 133 -14.63 9.67 -17.52
N GLU A 134 -15.73 9.37 -16.81
CA GLU A 134 -16.51 10.37 -16.06
C GLU A 134 -15.67 11.02 -14.96
N ALA A 135 -14.97 10.22 -14.16
CA ALA A 135 -14.10 10.72 -13.09
C ALA A 135 -12.92 11.56 -13.62
N PHE A 136 -12.25 11.11 -14.70
CA PHE A 136 -11.22 11.90 -15.37
C PHE A 136 -11.77 13.23 -15.87
N ALA A 137 -12.99 13.25 -16.43
CA ALA A 137 -13.62 14.46 -16.95
C ALA A 137 -13.98 15.47 -15.85
N ALA A 138 -14.21 15.02 -14.62
CA ALA A 138 -14.44 15.87 -13.46
C ALA A 138 -13.15 16.53 -12.94
N LEU A 139 -11.98 15.88 -13.08
CA LEU A 139 -10.72 16.42 -12.56
C LEU A 139 -10.28 17.72 -13.28
N PRO A 140 -9.68 18.69 -12.57
CA PRO A 140 -9.04 19.86 -13.16
C PRO A 140 -7.96 19.46 -14.17
N LYS A 141 -7.68 20.33 -15.15
CA LYS A 141 -6.79 20.01 -16.30
C LYS A 141 -5.41 19.45 -15.89
N ALA A 142 -4.78 20.02 -14.86
CA ALA A 142 -3.48 19.55 -14.40
C ALA A 142 -3.56 18.14 -13.78
N ALA A 143 -4.47 17.94 -12.83
CA ALA A 143 -4.75 16.67 -12.18
C ALA A 143 -5.13 15.57 -13.18
N ARG A 144 -6.03 15.90 -14.11
CA ARG A 144 -6.44 14.99 -15.21
C ARG A 144 -5.26 14.55 -16.06
N ARG A 145 -4.33 15.45 -16.39
CA ARG A 145 -3.12 15.10 -17.17
C ARG A 145 -2.23 14.14 -16.40
N THR A 146 -2.02 14.38 -15.09
CA THR A 146 -1.25 13.48 -14.23
C THR A 146 -1.84 12.08 -14.21
N MET A 147 -3.16 11.98 -13.99
CA MET A 147 -3.84 10.69 -13.87
C MET A 147 -3.99 9.98 -15.22
N LEU A 148 -4.25 10.70 -16.32
CA LEU A 148 -4.26 10.11 -17.68
C LEU A 148 -2.88 9.62 -18.10
N LEU A 149 -1.80 10.34 -17.74
CA LEU A 149 -0.45 9.88 -18.00
C LEU A 149 -0.16 8.57 -17.25
N ALA A 150 -0.64 8.43 -16.01
CA ALA A 150 -0.55 7.18 -15.27
C ALA A 150 -1.34 6.05 -15.96
N TYR A 151 -2.59 6.30 -16.34
CA TYR A 151 -3.45 5.29 -16.98
C TYR A 151 -2.91 4.80 -18.33
N LEU A 152 -2.56 5.73 -19.23
CA LEU A 152 -2.05 5.42 -20.57
C LEU A 152 -0.59 4.95 -20.55
N GLY A 153 0.19 5.40 -19.56
CA GLY A 153 1.60 5.03 -19.38
C GLY A 153 1.80 3.69 -18.67
N PHE A 154 0.79 3.18 -17.97
CA PHE A 154 0.89 1.94 -17.19
C PHE A 154 1.48 0.74 -17.96
N PRO A 155 1.14 0.45 -19.24
CA PRO A 155 1.73 -0.68 -19.95
C PRO A 155 3.27 -0.65 -20.00
N PHE A 156 3.88 0.55 -20.10
CA PHE A 156 5.33 0.70 -20.08
C PHE A 156 5.92 0.43 -18.69
N THR A 157 5.22 0.88 -17.65
CA THR A 157 5.58 0.58 -16.26
C THR A 157 5.48 -0.92 -16.01
N ASP A 158 4.36 -1.55 -16.36
CA ASP A 158 4.10 -2.97 -16.12
C ASP A 158 5.14 -3.86 -16.80
N ILE A 159 5.51 -3.57 -18.06
CA ILE A 159 6.56 -4.34 -18.75
C ILE A 159 7.91 -4.23 -18.01
N ALA A 160 8.24 -3.07 -17.46
CA ALA A 160 9.50 -2.87 -16.75
C ALA A 160 9.49 -3.51 -15.34
N THR A 161 8.34 -3.53 -14.67
CA THR A 161 8.24 -3.98 -13.26
C THR A 161 7.80 -5.43 -13.13
N LEU A 162 7.00 -5.97 -14.05
CA LEU A 162 6.44 -7.33 -13.98
C LEU A 162 7.49 -8.43 -13.80
N PRO A 163 8.67 -8.41 -14.46
CA PRO A 163 9.71 -9.41 -14.22
C PRO A 163 10.25 -9.39 -12.79
N LEU A 164 10.23 -8.24 -12.12
CA LEU A 164 10.64 -8.09 -10.72
C LEU A 164 9.59 -8.66 -9.75
N LEU A 165 8.33 -8.78 -10.20
CA LEU A 165 7.24 -9.37 -9.42
C LEU A 165 7.20 -10.90 -9.53
N GLN A 166 7.94 -11.51 -10.47
CA GLN A 166 7.94 -12.96 -10.67
C GLN A 166 8.72 -13.68 -9.55
N GLY A 167 8.00 -14.17 -8.54
CA GLY A 167 8.55 -14.98 -7.45
C GLY A 167 7.85 -14.75 -6.12
N ASP A 168 7.27 -13.56 -5.95
CA ASP A 168 6.50 -13.20 -4.77
C ASP A 168 5.00 -13.33 -5.04
N THR A 169 4.27 -13.82 -4.04
CA THR A 169 2.80 -13.85 -4.02
C THR A 169 2.19 -12.49 -3.67
N LEU A 170 3.03 -11.48 -3.47
CA LEU A 170 2.64 -10.11 -3.17
C LEU A 170 2.50 -9.34 -4.49
N ASP A 171 1.27 -8.96 -4.77
CA ASP A 171 0.94 -8.06 -5.87
C ASP A 171 1.59 -6.70 -5.64
N GLU A 172 2.64 -6.41 -6.40
CA GLU A 172 3.27 -5.08 -6.51
C GLU A 172 3.97 -4.57 -5.23
N TYR A 173 5.14 -3.94 -5.39
CA TYR A 173 5.87 -3.38 -4.24
C TYR A 173 5.17 -2.12 -3.74
N ASP A 174 4.27 -2.26 -2.77
CA ASP A 174 3.70 -1.10 -2.07
C ASP A 174 4.82 -0.37 -1.30
N PRO A 175 4.95 0.96 -1.43
CA PRO A 175 5.92 1.71 -0.67
C PRO A 175 5.58 1.63 0.82
N VAL A 176 6.44 0.95 1.58
CA VAL A 176 6.30 0.86 3.04
C VAL A 176 6.92 2.11 3.66
N LYS A 177 6.12 2.88 4.40
CA LYS A 177 6.67 3.94 5.25
C LYS A 177 7.46 3.28 6.38
N VAL A 178 8.72 3.70 6.52
CA VAL A 178 9.59 3.24 7.60
C VAL A 178 9.75 4.40 8.58
N ASP A 179 9.18 4.23 9.76
CA ASP A 179 9.35 5.17 10.87
C ASP A 179 10.35 4.61 11.89
N ARG A 180 11.32 5.45 12.27
CA ARG A 180 12.27 5.13 13.33
C ARG A 180 11.73 5.62 14.67
N ILE A 181 11.84 4.76 15.68
CA ILE A 181 11.62 5.10 17.09
C ILE A 181 12.99 5.04 17.76
N SER A 182 13.61 6.21 17.94
CA SER A 182 14.95 6.33 18.52
C SER A 182 15.02 7.56 19.42
N PRO A 183 15.78 7.50 20.53
CA PRO A 183 16.12 8.68 21.32
C PRO A 183 16.79 9.78 20.47
N GLU A 184 17.50 9.40 19.40
CA GLU A 184 18.14 10.35 18.48
C GLU A 184 17.13 11.19 17.68
N ASP A 185 15.89 10.73 17.57
CA ASP A 185 14.80 11.46 16.90
C ASP A 185 13.93 12.28 17.89
N CYS A 186 14.27 12.27 19.18
CA CYS A 186 13.48 12.90 20.24
C CYS A 186 14.26 14.07 20.82
N SER A 187 13.73 15.28 20.64
CA SER A 187 14.40 16.52 21.08
C SER A 187 13.47 17.51 21.76
N ALA A 188 12.20 17.15 21.95
CA ALA A 188 11.20 18.04 22.53
C ALA A 188 11.48 18.41 23.99
N ILE A 189 12.20 17.56 24.74
CA ILE A 189 12.57 17.83 26.14
C ILE A 189 14.06 18.18 26.24
N ARG A 190 14.94 17.26 25.82
CA ARG A 190 16.40 17.43 25.87
C ARG A 190 17.04 17.13 24.53
N ALA A 191 18.02 17.94 24.15
CA ALA A 191 18.91 17.64 23.03
C ALA A 191 20.04 16.68 23.46
N GLY A 192 20.56 15.87 22.52
CA GLY A 192 21.70 14.98 22.76
C GLY A 192 21.40 13.48 22.77
N GLY A 193 20.17 13.09 22.38
CA GLY A 193 19.83 11.71 22.06
C GLY A 193 20.00 10.74 23.23
N ALA A 194 20.41 9.51 22.92
CA ALA A 194 20.58 8.47 23.93
C ALA A 194 21.60 8.85 25.00
N GLN A 195 22.63 9.61 24.64
CA GLN A 195 23.71 9.99 25.56
C GLN A 195 23.26 10.97 26.65
N ALA A 196 22.30 11.83 26.34
CA ALA A 196 21.77 12.80 27.29
C ALA A 196 20.67 12.22 28.20
N THR A 197 20.05 11.10 27.80
CA THR A 197 18.80 10.61 28.40
C THR A 197 18.91 9.21 28.98
N LEU A 198 19.59 8.29 28.31
CA LEU A 198 19.63 6.88 28.67
C LEU A 198 20.86 6.54 29.50
N LYS A 199 20.65 5.72 30.54
CA LYS A 199 21.72 5.18 31.39
C LYS A 199 22.09 3.76 31.01
N GLY A 200 21.21 3.04 30.32
CA GLY A 200 21.46 1.69 29.82
C GLY A 200 22.61 1.59 28.85
N ILE A 201 22.93 2.66 28.11
CA ILE A 201 24.04 2.68 27.12
C ILE A 201 25.43 2.60 27.78
N GLU A 202 25.53 2.87 29.08
CA GLU A 202 26.75 2.66 29.86
C GLU A 202 27.12 1.16 29.89
N PHE A 203 28.38 0.84 30.19
CA PHE A 203 28.87 -0.56 30.26
C PHE A 203 28.53 -1.39 29.01
N ASN A 204 28.86 -0.88 27.82
CA ASN A 204 28.57 -1.56 26.54
C ASN A 204 27.09 -1.90 26.35
N ASN A 205 26.19 -0.99 26.70
CA ASN A 205 24.72 -1.16 26.67
C ASN A 205 24.14 -2.11 27.73
N PHE A 206 24.87 -2.38 28.81
CA PHE A 206 24.41 -3.22 29.93
C PHE A 206 24.20 -2.46 31.25
N GLY A 207 24.39 -1.14 31.30
CA GLY A 207 24.33 -0.37 32.55
C GLY A 207 23.03 -0.59 33.34
N ALA A 208 21.89 -0.64 32.65
CA ALA A 208 20.59 -0.83 33.27
C ALA A 208 20.37 -2.25 33.83
N PHE A 209 21.14 -3.28 33.43
CA PHE A 209 21.02 -4.60 34.04
C PHE A 209 21.45 -4.59 35.51
N PHE A 210 22.44 -3.77 35.85
CA PHE A 210 23.07 -3.75 37.17
C PHE A 210 22.44 -2.77 38.15
N SER A 211 21.59 -1.84 37.68
CA SER A 211 20.99 -0.80 38.52
C SER A 211 19.50 -0.66 38.27
N ARG A 212 18.70 -0.79 39.35
CA ARG A 212 17.25 -0.55 39.29
C ARG A 212 16.94 0.91 38.94
N ALA A 213 17.69 1.86 39.50
CA ALA A 213 17.53 3.28 39.17
C ALA A 213 17.78 3.54 37.68
N TYR A 214 18.75 2.86 37.07
CA TYR A 214 19.01 3.00 35.63
C TYR A 214 17.88 2.40 34.79
N ARG A 215 17.28 1.28 35.21
CA ARG A 215 16.08 0.74 34.54
C ARG A 215 14.92 1.71 34.62
N GLU A 216 14.64 2.24 35.81
CA GLU A 216 13.54 3.19 36.00
C GLU A 216 13.77 4.48 35.19
N ASN A 217 15.01 4.98 35.08
CA ASN A 217 15.37 6.07 34.18
C ASN A 217 15.01 5.75 32.72
N ASP A 218 15.47 4.60 32.23
CA ASP A 218 15.28 4.21 30.84
C ASP A 218 13.81 3.86 30.53
N TYR A 219 13.04 3.36 31.51
CA TYR A 219 11.60 3.17 31.39
C TYR A 219 10.87 4.51 31.21
N LEU A 220 11.23 5.52 32.02
CA LEU A 220 10.64 6.83 31.91
C LEU A 220 10.95 7.48 30.56
N TRP A 221 12.23 7.53 30.17
CA TRP A 221 12.63 8.08 28.87
C TRP A 221 12.07 7.30 27.69
N GLY A 222 11.95 5.97 27.81
CA GLY A 222 11.28 5.15 26.80
C GLY A 222 9.83 5.55 26.56
N ARG A 223 9.07 5.84 27.62
CA ARG A 223 7.68 6.31 27.52
C ARG A 223 7.59 7.71 26.92
N LEU A 224 8.45 8.64 27.35
CA LEU A 224 8.49 10.01 26.85
C LEU A 224 8.87 10.06 25.35
N HIS A 225 9.96 9.39 24.96
CA HIS A 225 10.35 9.29 23.55
C HIS A 225 9.30 8.56 22.71
N GLY A 226 8.69 7.51 23.27
CA GLY A 226 7.63 6.76 22.62
C GLY A 226 6.45 7.64 22.22
N VAL A 227 5.97 8.50 23.13
CA VAL A 227 4.83 9.39 22.82
C VAL A 227 5.20 10.53 21.88
N GLU A 228 6.41 11.08 21.98
CA GLU A 228 6.92 12.08 21.03
C GLU A 228 6.89 11.54 19.60
N ARG A 229 7.45 10.34 19.40
CA ARG A 229 7.48 9.67 18.08
C ARG A 229 6.10 9.25 17.62
N LEU A 230 5.26 8.73 18.51
CA LEU A 230 3.91 8.32 18.15
C LEU A 230 3.09 9.49 17.58
N LEU A 231 3.17 10.66 18.21
CA LEU A 231 2.47 11.86 17.73
C LEU A 231 2.96 12.28 16.34
N ASP A 232 4.27 12.18 16.07
CA ASP A 232 4.83 12.48 14.75
C ASP A 232 4.38 11.49 13.68
N ILE A 233 4.37 10.19 14.00
CA ILE A 233 3.94 9.13 13.10
C ILE A 233 2.46 9.33 12.74
N VAL A 234 1.61 9.56 13.74
CA VAL A 234 0.18 9.80 13.51
C VAL A 234 -0.04 11.06 12.68
N ASN A 235 0.67 12.15 12.96
CA ASN A 235 0.54 13.38 12.19
C ASN A 235 1.09 13.24 10.76
N SER A 236 2.10 12.40 10.52
CA SER A 236 2.63 12.14 9.18
C SER A 236 1.73 11.22 8.35
N ALA A 237 0.95 10.36 9.02
CA ALA A 237 0.04 9.40 8.42
C ALA A 237 -1.26 10.02 7.88
N ILE A 238 -1.72 11.13 8.44
CA ILE A 238 -2.94 11.81 7.98
C ILE A 238 -2.70 12.70 6.73
N PRO A 239 -3.73 12.96 5.90
CA PRO A 239 -3.62 13.79 4.70
C PRO A 239 -3.03 15.17 5.00
N THR A 240 -2.23 15.72 4.07
CA THR A 240 -1.49 16.98 4.26
C THR A 240 -2.39 18.12 4.75
N ALA A 241 -3.59 18.24 4.16
CA ALA A 241 -4.57 19.27 4.52
C ALA A 241 -5.13 19.14 5.96
N SER A 242 -5.07 17.95 6.55
CA SER A 242 -5.54 17.66 7.91
C SER A 242 -4.43 17.64 8.96
N ARG A 243 -3.16 17.81 8.55
CA ARG A 243 -2.01 17.76 9.48
C ARG A 243 -2.11 18.87 10.53
N LEU A 244 -1.79 18.49 11.76
CA LEU A 244 -1.69 19.42 12.87
C LEU A 244 -0.49 20.36 12.65
N SER A 245 -0.68 21.64 12.99
CA SER A 245 0.41 22.62 13.00
C SER A 245 1.47 22.26 14.04
N PRO A 246 2.73 22.71 13.87
CA PRO A 246 3.79 22.48 14.84
C PRO A 246 3.40 22.86 16.27
N ASP A 247 2.72 23.99 16.46
CA ASP A 247 2.27 24.45 17.78
C ASP A 247 1.23 23.50 18.41
N ARG A 248 0.31 22.96 17.60
CA ARG A 248 -0.67 21.97 18.10
C ARG A 248 0.00 20.66 18.47
N VAL A 249 0.94 20.18 17.66
CA VAL A 249 1.73 18.98 17.98
C VAL A 249 2.51 19.19 19.27
N HIS A 250 3.15 20.35 19.44
CA HIS A 250 3.85 20.73 20.66
C HIS A 250 2.93 20.72 21.89
N ALA A 251 1.73 21.30 21.78
CA ALA A 251 0.74 21.28 22.86
C ALA A 251 0.31 19.86 23.25
N TYR A 252 0.07 18.97 22.27
CA TYR A 252 -0.23 17.56 22.54
C TYR A 252 0.94 16.83 23.19
N ARG A 253 2.18 17.06 22.73
CA ARG A 253 3.39 16.48 23.36
C ARG A 253 3.50 16.90 24.81
N ARG A 254 3.39 18.20 25.10
CA ARG A 254 3.44 18.73 26.47
C ARG A 254 2.38 18.07 27.36
N SER A 255 1.13 18.01 26.89
CA SER A 255 0.05 17.35 27.64
C SER A 255 0.33 15.87 27.90
N ALA A 256 0.87 15.16 26.91
CA ALA A 256 1.18 13.75 27.04
C ALA A 256 2.37 13.50 27.98
N PHE A 257 3.42 14.32 27.92
CA PHE A 257 4.55 14.21 28.83
C PHE A 257 4.13 14.42 30.28
N LEU A 258 3.33 15.46 30.56
CA LEU A 258 2.84 15.72 31.91
C LEU A 258 1.96 14.57 32.44
N ALA A 259 1.11 13.99 31.58
CA ALA A 259 0.30 12.83 31.96
C ALA A 259 1.16 11.58 32.26
N ILE A 260 2.23 11.35 31.50
CA ILE A 260 3.18 10.25 31.77
C ILE A 260 3.91 10.48 33.10
N LEU A 261 4.38 11.71 33.36
CA LEU A 261 5.09 12.03 34.60
C LEU A 261 4.19 11.83 35.83
N ASP A 262 2.93 12.27 35.77
CA ASP A 262 1.93 12.06 36.82
C ASP A 262 1.65 10.56 37.07
N GLU A 263 1.48 9.78 36.01
CA GLU A 263 1.24 8.34 36.14
C GLU A 263 2.43 7.56 36.73
N GLU A 264 3.65 7.95 36.34
CA GLU A 264 4.88 7.22 36.69
C GLU A 264 5.48 7.65 38.04
N GLU A 265 5.09 8.80 38.61
CA GLU A 265 5.62 9.31 39.90
C GLU A 265 5.52 8.27 41.02
N SER A 266 4.38 7.60 41.14
CA SER A 266 4.17 6.55 42.16
C SER A 266 4.84 5.21 41.83
N ARG A 267 5.25 5.01 40.57
CA ARG A 267 5.73 3.71 40.05
C ARG A 267 7.25 3.63 39.95
N LEU A 268 7.92 4.77 39.79
CA LEU A 268 9.36 4.88 39.55
C LEU A 268 10.07 5.64 40.70
N PRO A 269 10.08 5.10 41.93
CA PRO A 269 10.57 5.82 43.11
C PRO A 269 12.07 6.14 43.06
N HIS A 270 12.88 5.41 42.28
CA HIS A 270 14.32 5.62 42.21
C HIS A 270 14.71 6.77 41.27
N VAL A 271 13.75 7.39 40.59
CA VAL A 271 13.97 8.53 39.67
C VAL A 271 13.04 9.71 39.98
N ALA A 272 12.54 9.82 41.21
CA ALA A 272 11.68 10.92 41.64
C ALA A 272 12.32 12.32 41.40
N GLU A 273 13.63 12.46 41.61
CA GLU A 273 14.35 13.71 41.33
C GLU A 273 14.36 14.06 39.84
N LEU A 274 14.47 13.05 38.96
CA LEU A 274 14.38 13.25 37.52
C LEU A 274 12.97 13.66 37.10
N ILE A 275 11.94 13.04 37.68
CA ILE A 275 10.54 13.41 37.42
C ILE A 275 10.31 14.88 37.82
N ALA A 276 10.78 15.29 39.00
CA ALA A 276 10.69 16.68 39.44
C ALA A 276 11.41 17.64 38.48
N SER A 277 12.62 17.31 38.01
CA SER A 277 13.34 18.15 37.05
C SER A 277 12.61 18.27 35.71
N LEU A 278 12.03 17.18 35.22
CA LEU A 278 11.29 17.16 33.95
C LEU A 278 9.99 17.97 34.04
N LEU A 279 9.31 17.97 35.19
CA LEU A 279 8.16 18.83 35.42
C LEU A 279 8.51 20.32 35.31
N GLU A 280 9.71 20.73 35.74
CA GLU A 280 10.19 22.10 35.58
C GLU A 280 10.61 22.42 34.13
N GLU A 281 11.20 21.45 33.41
CA GLU A 281 11.61 21.63 32.00
C GLU A 281 10.41 21.73 31.03
N ILE A 282 9.33 21.01 31.33
CA ILE A 282 8.13 20.92 30.47
C ILE A 282 7.05 21.95 30.88
N GLY A 283 7.01 22.30 32.18
CA GLY A 283 6.04 23.21 32.80
C GLY A 283 6.10 24.62 32.25
#